data_AF-A0A3B0AZA7-F1
#
_entry.id   AF-A0A3B0AZA7-F1
#
_cell.length_a   1.000
_cell.length_b   1.000
_cell.length_c   1.000
_cell.angle_alpha   90.00
_cell.angle_beta   90.00
_cell.angle_gamma   90.00
#
_symmetry.space_group_name_H-M   'P 1'
#
loop_
_entity.id
_entity.type
_entity.pdbx_description
1 polymer ?
#
loop_
_entity_poly.entity_id
_entity_poly.type
_entity_poly.pdbx_seq_one_letter_code
_entity_poly.pdbx_strand_id
1 'polypeptide(L)'
;MAARHEPPPAQAGRGPVRVDSPQTSPKPAPDGDSVPQRLLAAATRLFADRGYDRTSVQEIVEAAGVTKGALYHYFGSKDDLLHEVYGRVLRLQQERLDALAGSRAPVEERLREAAADVVVTTIENLDDTTIFCRSMHHLGPEKLAQVRAERRRYHERFRALVEEGQRAGVFTTATPADLVVDYHFGSVHHLGAWYRAEGRLSAQEVAGHLADLLMRALRP
;
A
#
# COMPACT_ATOMS: atom_id res chain seq x y z
N MET A 1 62.10 -6.88 -16.63
CA MET A 1 61.46 -5.96 -15.66
C MET A 1 59.96 -6.01 -15.87
N ALA A 2 59.25 -6.75 -15.01
CA ALA A 2 57.80 -6.73 -14.87
C ALA A 2 57.55 -6.92 -13.36
N ALA A 3 57.07 -5.86 -12.69
CA ALA A 3 56.82 -5.87 -11.26
C ALA A 3 55.49 -6.58 -10.98
N ARG A 4 55.56 -7.68 -10.22
CA ARG A 4 54.40 -8.42 -9.71
C ARG A 4 53.82 -7.63 -8.53
N HIS A 5 52.51 -7.38 -8.59
CA HIS A 5 51.75 -6.75 -7.52
C HIS A 5 51.31 -7.82 -6.52
N GLU A 6 51.69 -7.64 -5.27
CA GLU A 6 51.37 -8.51 -4.14
C GLU A 6 50.10 -7.99 -3.44
N PRO A 7 49.15 -8.85 -3.01
CA PRO A 7 47.92 -8.39 -2.40
C PRO A 7 48.12 -8.01 -0.91
N PRO A 8 47.31 -7.06 -0.38
CA PRO A 8 47.46 -6.58 1.00
C PRO A 8 46.86 -7.55 2.04
N PRO A 9 47.28 -7.44 3.31
CA PRO A 9 46.95 -8.41 4.36
C PRO A 9 45.53 -8.23 4.91
N ALA A 10 44.93 -9.35 5.33
CA ALA A 10 43.64 -9.40 6.01
C ALA A 10 43.76 -8.86 7.44
N GLN A 11 42.92 -7.88 7.80
CA GLN A 11 42.77 -7.41 9.18
C GLN A 11 41.51 -8.02 9.83
N ALA A 12 41.72 -8.59 11.02
CA ALA A 12 40.69 -9.16 11.86
C ALA A 12 40.05 -8.11 12.80
N GLY A 13 38.73 -8.22 13.00
CA GLY A 13 38.07 -7.92 14.27
C GLY A 13 37.65 -6.47 14.57
N ARG A 14 36.38 -6.13 14.31
CA ARG A 14 35.60 -5.20 15.14
C ARG A 14 34.22 -5.80 15.40
N GLY A 15 33.89 -6.01 16.67
CA GLY A 15 32.58 -6.48 17.10
C GLY A 15 31.45 -5.48 16.76
N PRO A 16 30.18 -5.89 16.87
CA PRO A 16 29.06 -5.04 16.46
C PRO A 16 28.96 -3.81 17.35
N VAL A 17 28.97 -2.63 16.71
CA VAL A 17 28.66 -1.35 17.32
C VAL A 17 27.17 -1.37 17.70
N ARG A 18 26.87 -1.27 19.01
CA ARG A 18 25.50 -0.99 19.47
C ARG A 18 25.14 0.43 19.02
N VAL A 19 24.20 0.52 18.09
CA VAL A 19 23.55 1.79 17.74
C VAL A 19 22.44 2.01 18.77
N ASP A 20 22.64 2.97 19.66
CA ASP A 20 21.61 3.44 20.58
C ASP A 20 20.60 4.25 19.76
N SER A 21 19.41 3.71 19.54
CA SER A 21 18.33 4.43 18.87
C SER A 21 17.75 5.48 19.83
N PRO A 22 17.60 6.75 19.41
CA PRO A 22 17.00 7.77 20.27
C PRO A 22 15.54 7.41 20.58
N GLN A 23 15.24 7.29 21.88
CA GLN A 23 13.88 7.13 22.39
C GLN A 23 13.11 8.45 22.20
N THR A 24 12.43 8.61 21.07
CA THR A 24 11.39 9.63 20.93
C THR A 24 10.14 9.17 21.68
N SER A 25 9.87 9.82 22.81
CA SER A 25 8.63 9.63 23.58
C SER A 25 7.39 9.94 22.71
N PRO A 26 6.28 9.18 22.82
CA PRO A 26 5.14 9.37 21.96
C PRO A 26 4.40 10.67 22.29
N LYS A 27 4.09 11.44 21.25
CA LYS A 27 3.09 12.52 21.32
C LYS A 27 1.72 11.90 21.64
N PRO A 28 0.98 12.38 22.65
CA PRO A 28 -0.35 11.86 22.97
C PRO A 28 -1.29 12.05 21.77
N ALA A 29 -2.18 11.07 21.54
CA ALA A 29 -3.21 11.14 20.51
C ALA A 29 -4.13 12.36 20.77
N PRO A 30 -4.59 13.07 19.73
CA PRO A 30 -5.44 14.24 19.90
C PRO A 30 -6.77 13.89 20.60
N ASP A 31 -7.21 14.74 21.52
CA ASP A 31 -8.52 14.66 22.17
C ASP A 31 -9.62 14.81 21.10
N GLY A 32 -10.21 13.70 20.66
CA GLY A 32 -11.29 13.67 19.66
C GLY A 32 -11.45 12.36 18.90
N ASP A 33 -10.44 11.49 18.88
CA ASP A 33 -10.50 10.23 18.13
C ASP A 33 -11.35 9.16 18.85
N SER A 34 -12.21 8.49 18.08
CA SER A 34 -13.00 7.35 18.55
C SER A 34 -12.11 6.16 18.95
N VAL A 35 -12.59 5.30 19.84
CA VAL A 35 -11.85 4.10 20.28
C VAL A 35 -11.35 3.24 19.12
N PRO A 36 -12.16 2.93 18.07
CA PRO A 36 -11.67 2.20 16.90
C PRO A 36 -10.52 2.90 16.17
N GLN A 37 -10.58 4.22 16.00
CA GLN A 37 -9.52 5.00 15.36
C GLN A 37 -8.21 4.94 16.15
N ARG A 38 -8.27 5.06 17.47
CA ARG A 38 -7.07 4.95 18.33
C ARG A 38 -6.47 3.55 18.26
N LEU A 39 -7.31 2.50 18.28
CA LEU A 39 -6.87 1.11 18.15
C LEU A 39 -6.19 0.85 16.80
N LEU A 40 -6.79 1.32 15.70
CA LEU A 40 -6.21 1.18 14.36
C LEU A 40 -4.90 1.97 14.20
N ALA A 41 -4.84 3.20 14.70
CA ALA A 41 -3.62 4.00 14.67
C ALA A 41 -2.48 3.34 15.47
N ALA A 42 -2.78 2.82 16.67
CA ALA A 42 -1.82 2.09 17.48
C ALA A 42 -1.35 0.80 16.80
N ALA A 43 -2.28 0.01 16.25
CA ALA A 43 -1.98 -1.23 15.54
C ALA A 43 -1.11 -0.97 14.31
N THR A 44 -1.48 0.01 13.47
CA THR A 44 -0.73 0.40 12.26
C THR A 44 0.72 0.73 12.60
N ARG A 45 0.93 1.62 13.59
CA ARG A 45 2.27 2.02 14.03
C ARG A 45 3.07 0.82 14.55
N LEU A 46 2.49 0.02 15.44
CA LEU A 46 3.19 -1.13 16.01
C LEU A 46 3.51 -2.20 14.97
N PHE A 47 2.62 -2.44 14.01
CA PHE A 47 2.85 -3.35 12.91
C PHE A 47 3.95 -2.83 11.96
N ALA A 48 4.00 -1.52 11.70
CA ALA A 48 5.07 -0.91 10.91
C ALA A 48 6.44 -1.08 11.59
N ASP A 49 6.52 -0.72 12.88
CA ASP A 49 7.78 -0.66 13.63
C ASP A 49 8.31 -2.05 13.99
N ARG A 50 7.42 -2.94 14.42
CA ARG A 50 7.80 -4.23 15.03
C ARG A 50 7.38 -5.42 14.19
N GLY A 51 6.53 -5.26 13.18
CA GLY A 51 5.91 -6.36 12.45
C GLY A 51 4.70 -6.95 13.18
N TYR A 52 3.81 -7.55 12.39
CA TYR A 52 2.55 -8.12 12.85
C TYR A 52 2.74 -9.20 13.94
N ASP A 53 3.66 -10.15 13.74
CA ASP A 53 3.82 -11.32 14.62
C ASP A 53 4.36 -10.97 16.00
N ARG A 54 5.25 -9.98 16.05
CA ARG A 54 5.88 -9.51 17.29
C ARG A 54 5.02 -8.52 18.07
N THR A 55 3.86 -8.14 17.54
CA THR A 55 2.92 -7.23 18.20
C THR A 55 1.79 -8.01 18.85
N SER A 56 1.59 -7.79 20.15
CA SER A 56 0.52 -8.38 20.94
C SER A 56 -0.71 -7.47 21.05
N VAL A 57 -1.88 -8.07 21.30
CA VAL A 57 -3.12 -7.32 21.61
C VAL A 57 -2.93 -6.42 22.83
N GLN A 58 -2.13 -6.85 23.81
CA GLN A 58 -1.87 -6.08 25.03
C GLN A 58 -1.13 -4.77 24.70
N GLU A 59 -0.05 -4.83 23.90
CA GLU A 59 0.70 -3.64 23.50
C GLU A 59 -0.16 -2.66 22.69
N ILE A 60 -1.07 -3.17 21.84
CA ILE A 60 -1.99 -2.34 21.05
C ILE A 60 -2.94 -1.55 21.97
N VAL A 61 -3.58 -2.22 22.94
CA VAL A 61 -4.55 -1.53 23.81
C VAL A 61 -3.89 -0.56 24.77
N GLU A 62 -2.68 -0.88 25.24
CA GLU A 62 -1.86 0.03 26.04
C GLU A 62 -1.49 1.28 25.22
N ALA A 63 -1.00 1.09 24.00
CA ALA A 63 -0.64 2.18 23.09
C ALA A 63 -1.86 3.04 22.68
N ALA A 64 -3.05 2.45 22.60
CA ALA A 64 -4.30 3.15 22.27
C ALA A 64 -5.00 3.77 23.49
N GLY A 65 -4.50 3.52 24.71
CA GLY A 65 -5.10 4.00 25.95
C GLY A 65 -6.49 3.41 26.22
N VAL A 66 -6.70 2.13 25.91
CA VAL A 66 -7.98 1.44 26.09
C VAL A 66 -7.80 0.07 26.73
N THR A 67 -8.89 -0.61 27.05
CA THR A 67 -8.86 -1.97 27.62
C THR A 67 -8.95 -3.04 26.53
N LYS A 68 -8.54 -4.28 26.84
CA LYS A 68 -8.81 -5.46 26.00
C LYS A 68 -10.30 -5.64 25.72
N GLY A 69 -11.15 -5.41 26.71
CA GLY A 69 -12.60 -5.48 26.53
C GLY A 69 -13.11 -4.48 25.49
N ALA A 70 -12.56 -3.26 25.47
CA ALA A 70 -12.88 -2.27 24.45
C ALA A 70 -12.41 -2.72 23.06
N LEU A 71 -11.21 -3.31 22.93
CA LEU A 71 -10.76 -3.87 21.65
C LEU A 71 -11.71 -4.97 21.17
N TYR A 72 -12.02 -5.96 22.02
CA TYR A 72 -12.88 -7.09 21.65
C TYR A 72 -14.34 -6.70 21.39
N HIS A 73 -14.77 -5.52 21.86
CA HIS A 73 -16.07 -4.96 21.49
C HIS A 73 -16.11 -4.50 20.02
N TYR A 74 -15.00 -4.01 19.46
CA TYR A 74 -14.92 -3.48 18.09
C TYR A 74 -14.27 -4.44 17.09
N PHE A 75 -13.32 -5.26 17.55
CA PHE A 75 -12.50 -6.13 16.72
C PHE A 75 -12.42 -7.51 17.39
N GLY A 76 -12.85 -8.57 16.70
CA GLY A 76 -12.85 -9.92 17.25
C GLY A 76 -11.44 -10.48 17.50
N SER A 77 -10.42 -9.94 16.85
CA SER A 77 -9.07 -10.49 16.81
C SER A 77 -8.02 -9.46 16.34
N LYS A 78 -6.73 -9.78 16.54
CA LYS A 78 -5.61 -9.02 15.94
C LYS A 78 -5.67 -9.03 14.40
N ASP A 79 -6.16 -10.12 13.82
CA ASP A 79 -6.36 -10.24 12.38
C ASP A 79 -7.42 -9.24 11.87
N ASP A 80 -8.42 -8.87 12.69
CA ASP A 80 -9.44 -7.87 12.28
C ASP A 80 -8.82 -6.49 12.16
N LEU A 81 -7.86 -6.17 13.05
CA LEU A 81 -7.10 -4.93 12.95
C LEU A 81 -6.24 -4.93 11.67
N LEU A 82 -5.52 -6.02 11.37
CA LEU A 82 -4.73 -6.11 10.14
C LEU A 82 -5.60 -6.00 8.88
N HIS A 83 -6.76 -6.66 8.88
CA HIS A 83 -7.74 -6.54 7.80
C HIS A 83 -8.20 -5.09 7.62
N GLU A 84 -8.60 -4.43 8.71
CA GLU A 84 -9.16 -3.09 8.67
C GLU A 84 -8.14 -2.01 8.32
N VAL A 85 -6.86 -2.17 8.70
CA VAL A 85 -5.74 -1.30 8.27
C VAL A 85 -5.69 -1.21 6.74
N TYR A 86 -5.73 -2.37 6.06
CA TYR A 86 -5.70 -2.40 4.60
C TYR A 86 -7.06 -2.06 3.97
N GLY A 87 -8.16 -2.52 4.58
CA GLY A 87 -9.53 -2.26 4.13
C GLY A 87 -9.85 -0.77 4.06
N ARG A 88 -9.30 0.06 4.95
CA ARG A 88 -9.41 1.52 4.87
C ARG A 88 -8.83 2.08 3.57
N VAL A 89 -7.64 1.61 3.16
CA VAL A 89 -7.00 2.04 1.92
C VAL A 89 -7.82 1.60 0.71
N LEU A 90 -8.28 0.35 0.69
CA LEU A 90 -9.13 -0.17 -0.39
C LEU A 90 -10.44 0.60 -0.53
N ARG A 91 -11.12 0.92 0.58
CA ARG A 91 -12.38 1.69 0.54
C ARG A 91 -12.15 3.11 0.03
N LEU A 92 -11.09 3.79 0.49
CA LEU A 92 -10.70 5.11 -0.02
C LEU A 92 -10.47 5.07 -1.54
N GLN A 93 -9.67 4.11 -2.00
CA GLN A 93 -9.38 3.95 -3.42
C GLN A 93 -10.65 3.66 -4.22
N GLN A 94 -11.49 2.74 -3.73
CA GLN A 94 -12.75 2.39 -4.39
C GLN A 94 -13.68 3.59 -4.53
N GLU A 95 -13.85 4.38 -3.47
CA GLU A 95 -14.68 5.59 -3.48
C GLU A 95 -14.18 6.60 -4.52
N ARG A 96 -12.86 6.84 -4.58
CA ARG A 96 -12.25 7.73 -5.57
C ARG A 96 -12.41 7.21 -7.00
N LEU A 97 -12.19 5.92 -7.22
CA LEU A 97 -12.39 5.29 -8.53
C LEU A 97 -13.85 5.38 -8.97
N ASP A 98 -14.79 5.11 -8.07
CA ASP A 98 -16.22 5.20 -8.38
C ASP A 98 -16.62 6.63 -8.76
N ALA A 99 -16.09 7.65 -8.08
CA ALA A 99 -16.30 9.05 -8.40
C ALA A 99 -15.71 9.43 -9.78
N LEU A 100 -14.45 9.07 -10.03
CA LEU A 100 -13.76 9.34 -11.30
C LEU A 100 -14.49 8.67 -12.48
N ALA A 101 -14.80 7.39 -12.33
CA ALA A 101 -15.45 6.60 -13.36
C ALA A 101 -16.91 7.03 -13.62
N GLY A 102 -17.58 7.61 -12.62
CA GLY A 102 -18.92 8.18 -12.72
C GLY A 102 -18.98 9.63 -13.20
N SER A 103 -17.83 10.29 -13.39
CA SER A 103 -17.77 11.68 -13.86
C SER A 103 -18.15 11.80 -15.35
N ARG A 104 -18.37 13.05 -15.80
CA ARG A 104 -18.69 13.36 -17.21
C ARG A 104 -17.47 13.62 -18.11
N ALA A 105 -16.26 13.44 -17.57
CA ALA A 105 -15.04 13.64 -18.34
C ALA A 105 -14.85 12.55 -19.41
N PRO A 106 -14.09 12.79 -20.48
CA PRO A 106 -13.71 11.77 -21.45
C PRO A 106 -13.09 10.53 -20.78
N VAL A 107 -13.31 9.35 -21.37
CA VAL A 107 -12.81 8.08 -20.79
C VAL A 107 -11.28 8.05 -20.66
N GLU A 108 -10.56 8.72 -21.56
CA GLU A 108 -9.09 8.88 -21.47
C GLU A 108 -8.67 9.60 -20.19
N GLU A 109 -9.35 10.71 -19.88
CA GLU A 109 -9.08 11.54 -18.71
C GLU A 109 -9.44 10.77 -17.44
N ARG A 110 -10.64 10.18 -17.39
CA ARG A 110 -11.08 9.34 -16.27
C ARG A 110 -10.10 8.20 -15.97
N LEU A 111 -9.64 7.48 -17.00
CA LEU A 111 -8.71 6.37 -16.83
C LEU A 111 -7.33 6.84 -16.38
N ARG A 112 -6.81 7.92 -16.98
CA ARG A 112 -5.51 8.49 -16.61
C ARG A 112 -5.51 8.97 -15.15
N GLU A 113 -6.57 9.66 -14.73
CA GLU A 113 -6.71 10.12 -13.35
C GLU A 113 -6.85 8.97 -12.38
N ALA A 114 -7.64 7.93 -12.71
CA ALA A 114 -7.76 6.73 -11.88
C ALA A 114 -6.41 6.01 -11.72
N ALA A 115 -5.64 5.90 -12.80
CA ALA A 115 -4.31 5.29 -12.80
C ALA A 115 -3.29 6.07 -11.96
N ALA A 116 -3.38 7.41 -11.96
CA ALA A 116 -2.53 8.25 -11.13
C ALA A 116 -2.96 8.21 -9.66
N ASP A 117 -4.26 8.31 -9.38
CA ASP A 117 -4.80 8.33 -8.02
C ASP A 117 -4.45 7.07 -7.23
N VAL A 118 -4.55 5.89 -7.85
CA VAL A 118 -4.22 4.64 -7.16
C VAL A 118 -2.73 4.56 -6.78
N VAL A 119 -1.85 5.11 -7.60
CA VAL A 119 -0.41 5.21 -7.30
C VAL A 119 -0.17 6.17 -6.15
N VAL A 120 -0.75 7.37 -6.19
CA VAL A 120 -0.60 8.38 -5.13
C VAL A 120 -1.12 7.83 -3.79
N THR A 121 -2.35 7.32 -3.78
CA THR A 121 -2.97 6.78 -2.55
C THR A 121 -2.20 5.59 -1.99
N THR A 122 -1.63 4.74 -2.85
CA THR A 122 -0.76 3.64 -2.43
C THR A 122 0.53 4.17 -1.80
N ILE A 123 1.15 5.19 -2.40
CA ILE A 123 2.37 5.83 -1.88
C ILE A 123 2.12 6.52 -0.53
N GLU A 124 1.02 7.26 -0.41
CA GLU A 124 0.61 7.93 0.83
C GLU A 124 0.29 6.96 1.97
N ASN A 125 -0.02 5.69 1.64
CA ASN A 125 -0.34 4.63 2.61
C ASN A 125 0.64 3.45 2.49
N LEU A 126 1.92 3.71 2.19
CA LEU A 126 2.92 2.67 1.95
C LEU A 126 3.12 1.73 3.13
N ASP A 127 3.07 2.25 4.36
CA ASP A 127 3.21 1.42 5.55
C ASP A 127 2.04 0.43 5.64
N ASP A 128 0.79 0.91 5.52
CA ASP A 128 -0.42 0.09 5.55
C ASP A 128 -0.38 -1.03 4.48
N THR A 129 0.00 -0.67 3.24
CA THR A 129 0.09 -1.63 2.13
C THR A 129 1.26 -2.62 2.29
N THR A 130 2.40 -2.16 2.81
CA THR A 130 3.59 -3.00 3.06
C THR A 130 3.36 -3.98 4.20
N ILE A 131 2.78 -3.51 5.31
CA ILE A 131 2.37 -4.34 6.45
C ILE A 131 1.43 -5.43 5.95
N PHE A 132 0.39 -5.04 5.20
CA PHE A 132 -0.56 -5.99 4.65
C PHE A 132 0.12 -7.05 3.77
N CYS A 133 0.90 -6.64 2.76
CA CYS A 133 1.57 -7.57 1.85
C CYS A 133 2.51 -8.54 2.58
N ARG A 134 3.21 -8.09 3.62
CA ARG A 134 4.09 -8.94 4.43
C ARG A 134 3.34 -9.87 5.35
N SER A 135 2.16 -9.48 5.84
CA SER A 135 1.47 -10.19 6.91
C SER A 135 0.18 -10.90 6.47
N MET A 136 -0.27 -10.72 5.23
CA MET A 136 -1.53 -11.30 4.74
C MET A 136 -1.60 -12.83 4.85
N HIS A 137 -0.46 -13.53 4.83
CA HIS A 137 -0.42 -14.98 5.01
C HIS A 137 -0.83 -15.46 6.41
N HIS A 138 -0.90 -14.56 7.38
CA HIS A 138 -1.43 -14.84 8.71
C HIS A 138 -2.96 -14.74 8.79
N LEU A 139 -3.60 -14.08 7.81
CA LEU A 139 -5.04 -13.94 7.82
C LEU A 139 -5.71 -15.29 7.60
N GLY A 140 -6.74 -15.58 8.39
CA GLY A 140 -7.61 -16.72 8.16
C GLY A 140 -8.29 -16.71 6.77
N PRO A 141 -8.77 -17.86 6.30
CA PRO A 141 -9.29 -18.03 4.94
C PRO A 141 -10.47 -17.10 4.60
N GLU A 142 -11.31 -16.79 5.59
CA GLU A 142 -12.45 -15.87 5.46
C GLU A 142 -11.99 -14.44 5.14
N LYS A 143 -11.04 -13.89 5.92
CA LYS A 143 -10.49 -12.55 5.70
C LYS A 143 -9.72 -12.44 4.40
N LEU A 144 -8.96 -13.48 4.04
CA LEU A 144 -8.33 -13.55 2.74
C LEU A 144 -9.36 -13.52 1.59
N ALA A 145 -10.50 -14.18 1.75
CA ALA A 145 -11.57 -14.13 0.77
C ALA A 145 -12.20 -12.74 0.69
N GLN A 146 -12.42 -12.06 1.83
CA GLN A 146 -12.92 -10.69 1.89
C GLN A 146 -11.98 -9.71 1.16
N VAL A 147 -10.68 -9.70 1.48
CA VAL A 147 -9.73 -8.81 0.79
C VAL A 147 -9.64 -9.10 -0.70
N ARG A 148 -9.67 -10.39 -1.11
CA ARG A 148 -9.69 -10.75 -2.53
C ARG A 148 -10.95 -10.23 -3.23
N ALA A 149 -12.11 -10.28 -2.57
CA ALA A 149 -13.35 -9.77 -3.13
C ALA A 149 -13.31 -8.23 -3.27
N GLU A 150 -12.79 -7.52 -2.28
CA GLU A 150 -12.63 -6.06 -2.33
C GLU A 150 -11.66 -5.63 -3.44
N ARG A 151 -10.49 -6.27 -3.55
CA ARG A 151 -9.53 -6.02 -4.63
C ARG A 151 -10.12 -6.32 -6.01
N ARG A 152 -10.88 -7.43 -6.13
CA ARG A 152 -11.55 -7.80 -7.38
C ARG A 152 -12.53 -6.72 -7.83
N ARG A 153 -13.36 -6.21 -6.92
CA ARG A 153 -14.31 -5.13 -7.22
C ARG A 153 -13.61 -3.89 -7.79
N TYR A 154 -12.47 -3.51 -7.21
CA TYR A 154 -11.68 -2.39 -7.71
C TYR A 154 -11.15 -2.66 -9.13
N HIS A 155 -10.53 -3.82 -9.35
CA HIS A 155 -9.98 -4.20 -10.64
C HIS A 155 -11.07 -4.29 -11.72
N GLU A 156 -12.24 -4.84 -11.41
CA GLU A 156 -13.39 -4.92 -12.33
C GLU A 156 -13.89 -3.53 -12.73
N ARG A 157 -13.96 -2.59 -11.77
CA ARG A 157 -14.38 -1.21 -12.06
C ARG A 157 -13.37 -0.48 -12.95
N PHE A 158 -12.08 -0.65 -12.69
CA PHE A 158 -11.01 -0.07 -13.50
C PHE A 158 -10.98 -0.69 -14.91
N ARG A 159 -11.10 -2.02 -15.01
CA ARG A 159 -11.23 -2.76 -16.27
C ARG A 159 -12.38 -2.24 -17.13
N ALA A 160 -13.52 -1.95 -16.52
CA ALA A 160 -14.67 -1.41 -17.23
C ALA A 160 -14.38 -0.07 -17.93
N LEU A 161 -13.50 0.78 -17.38
CA LEU A 161 -13.05 2.02 -18.05
C LEU A 161 -12.19 1.72 -19.29
N VAL A 162 -11.29 0.73 -19.19
CA VAL A 162 -10.47 0.28 -20.33
C VAL A 162 -11.38 -0.27 -21.44
N GLU A 163 -12.32 -1.14 -21.09
CA GLU A 163 -13.28 -1.71 -22.05
C GLU A 163 -14.22 -0.65 -22.65
N GLU A 164 -14.60 0.37 -21.89
CA GLU A 164 -15.36 1.51 -22.40
C GLU A 164 -14.59 2.24 -23.50
N GLY A 165 -13.32 2.60 -23.25
CA GLY A 165 -12.51 3.28 -24.26
C GLY A 165 -12.19 2.40 -25.46
N GLN A 166 -12.00 1.09 -25.26
CA GLN A 166 -11.83 0.13 -26.36
C GLN A 166 -13.08 0.04 -27.24
N ARG A 167 -14.28 -0.08 -26.64
CA ARG A 167 -15.55 -0.09 -27.40
C ARG A 167 -15.80 1.23 -28.12
N ALA A 168 -15.38 2.35 -27.55
CA ALA A 168 -15.50 3.67 -28.17
C ALA A 168 -14.47 3.94 -29.27
N GLY A 169 -13.52 3.03 -29.51
CA GLY A 169 -12.42 3.22 -30.47
C GLY A 169 -11.37 4.24 -30.04
N VAL A 170 -11.42 4.64 -28.77
CA VAL A 170 -10.50 5.60 -28.13
C VAL A 170 -9.21 4.90 -27.70
N PHE A 171 -9.32 3.63 -27.30
CA PHE A 171 -8.18 2.77 -26.98
C PHE A 171 -8.04 1.61 -27.96
N THR A 172 -6.80 1.20 -28.21
CA THR A 172 -6.51 0.00 -29.00
C THR A 172 -7.07 -1.26 -28.34
N THR A 173 -7.55 -2.19 -29.17
CA THR A 173 -7.99 -3.54 -28.76
C THR A 173 -6.91 -4.60 -28.92
N ALA A 174 -5.68 -4.20 -29.31
CA ALA A 174 -4.56 -5.12 -29.51
C ALA A 174 -4.18 -5.88 -28.23
N THR A 175 -4.39 -5.26 -27.05
CA THR A 175 -4.19 -5.91 -25.74
C THR A 175 -5.54 -6.06 -25.04
N PRO A 176 -5.92 -7.28 -24.59
CA PRO A 176 -7.11 -7.49 -23.78
C PRO A 176 -7.08 -6.65 -22.50
N ALA A 177 -8.23 -6.07 -22.12
CA ALA A 177 -8.34 -5.20 -20.95
C ALA A 177 -7.82 -5.85 -19.65
N ASP A 178 -8.04 -7.16 -19.46
CA ASP A 178 -7.53 -7.92 -18.31
C ASP A 178 -6.01 -7.82 -18.17
N LEU A 179 -5.27 -7.97 -19.27
CA LEU A 179 -3.80 -7.89 -19.26
C LEU A 179 -3.30 -6.47 -19.01
N VAL A 180 -4.03 -5.47 -19.49
CA VAL A 180 -3.73 -4.05 -19.22
C VAL A 180 -3.86 -3.76 -17.72
N VAL A 181 -4.96 -4.23 -17.11
CA VAL A 181 -5.22 -4.11 -15.68
C VAL A 181 -4.15 -4.83 -14.86
N ASP A 182 -3.87 -6.10 -15.17
CA ASP A 182 -2.87 -6.90 -14.45
C ASP A 182 -1.48 -6.26 -14.53
N TYR A 183 -1.07 -5.74 -15.70
CA TYR A 183 0.20 -5.04 -15.86
C TYR A 183 0.28 -3.78 -15.01
N HIS A 184 -0.76 -2.93 -15.04
CA HIS A 184 -0.80 -1.69 -14.28
C HIS A 184 -0.74 -1.97 -12.77
N PHE A 185 -1.62 -2.82 -12.25
CA PHE A 185 -1.65 -3.13 -10.81
C PHE A 185 -0.45 -3.93 -10.34
N GLY A 186 0.15 -4.74 -11.20
CA GLY A 186 1.44 -5.37 -10.92
C GLY A 186 2.51 -4.34 -10.56
N SER A 187 2.59 -3.24 -11.30
CA SER A 187 3.52 -2.14 -11.02
C SER A 187 3.19 -1.40 -9.72
N VAL A 188 1.91 -1.13 -9.46
CA VAL A 188 1.43 -0.42 -8.26
C VAL A 188 1.71 -1.25 -7.00
N HIS A 189 1.39 -2.54 -7.01
CA HIS A 189 1.64 -3.43 -5.86
C HIS A 189 3.13 -3.58 -5.54
N HIS A 190 4.02 -3.34 -6.50
CA HIS A 190 5.46 -3.42 -6.31
C HIS A 190 6.09 -2.12 -5.74
N LEU A 191 5.33 -1.02 -5.61
CA LEU A 191 5.84 0.27 -5.13
C LEU A 191 6.53 0.16 -3.77
N GLY A 192 5.98 -0.61 -2.84
CA GLY A 192 6.58 -0.82 -1.51
C GLY A 192 7.94 -1.53 -1.50
N ALA A 193 8.36 -2.11 -2.63
CA ALA A 193 9.68 -2.74 -2.75
C ALA A 193 10.78 -1.73 -3.09
N TRP A 194 10.47 -0.60 -3.74
CA TRP A 194 11.49 0.28 -4.32
C TRP A 194 11.26 1.77 -4.08
N TYR A 195 10.02 2.25 -3.93
CA TYR A 195 9.76 3.68 -3.76
C TYR A 195 10.35 4.18 -2.44
N ARG A 196 10.90 5.40 -2.46
CA ARG A 196 11.46 6.11 -1.31
C ARG A 196 10.98 7.55 -1.34
N ALA A 197 10.40 8.03 -0.24
CA ALA A 197 9.85 9.38 -0.15
C ALA A 197 10.93 10.46 -0.29
N GLU A 198 12.14 10.21 0.22
CA GLU A 198 13.31 11.08 0.09
C GLU A 198 14.07 10.85 -1.23
N GLY A 199 13.49 10.07 -2.15
CA GLY A 199 14.06 9.77 -3.45
C GLY A 199 14.00 10.93 -4.44
N ARG A 200 14.42 10.66 -5.68
CA ARG A 200 14.46 11.66 -6.76
C ARG A 200 13.10 12.08 -7.29
N LEU A 201 12.06 11.27 -7.08
CA LEU A 201 10.73 11.48 -7.63
C LEU A 201 9.72 11.46 -6.50
N SER A 202 8.85 12.47 -6.48
CA SER A 202 7.68 12.54 -5.62
C SER A 202 6.61 11.51 -6.00
N ALA A 203 5.65 11.30 -5.11
CA ALA A 203 4.51 10.41 -5.34
C ALA A 203 3.73 10.82 -6.60
N GLN A 204 3.53 12.13 -6.79
CA GLN A 204 2.82 12.72 -7.91
C GLN A 204 3.57 12.53 -9.23
N GLU A 205 4.90 12.66 -9.22
CA GLU A 205 5.73 12.43 -10.41
C GLU A 205 5.72 10.95 -10.81
N VAL A 206 5.85 10.03 -9.84
CA VAL A 206 5.75 8.59 -10.11
C VAL A 206 4.37 8.22 -10.66
N ALA A 207 3.31 8.73 -10.04
CA ALA A 207 1.94 8.53 -10.49
C ALA A 207 1.71 9.03 -11.92
N GLY A 208 2.17 10.24 -12.23
CA GLY A 208 2.09 10.81 -13.58
C GLY A 208 2.82 9.94 -14.61
N HIS A 209 4.04 9.50 -14.31
CA HIS A 209 4.80 8.64 -15.22
C HIS A 209 4.15 7.28 -15.46
N LEU A 210 3.66 6.60 -14.40
CA LEU A 210 3.01 5.31 -14.53
C LEU A 210 1.65 5.41 -15.26
N ALA A 211 0.87 6.45 -15.00
CA ALA A 211 -0.37 6.73 -15.72
C ALA A 211 -0.10 7.03 -17.19
N ASP A 212 0.90 7.87 -17.50
CA ASP A 212 1.25 8.19 -18.88
C ASP A 212 1.78 6.97 -19.66
N LEU A 213 2.51 6.06 -19.01
CA LEU A 213 2.92 4.78 -19.61
C LEU A 213 1.72 3.90 -19.96
N LEU A 214 0.75 3.77 -19.05
CA LEU A 214 -0.51 3.07 -19.31
C LEU A 214 -1.24 3.69 -20.51
N MET A 215 -1.41 5.02 -20.53
CA MET A 215 -2.11 5.71 -21.61
C MET A 215 -1.40 5.55 -22.96
N ARG A 216 -0.05 5.53 -22.99
CA ARG A 216 0.72 5.27 -24.22
C ARG A 216 0.50 3.86 -24.74
N ALA A 217 0.40 2.86 -23.85
CA ALA A 217 0.15 1.47 -24.23
C ALA A 217 -1.27 1.26 -24.81
N LEU A 218 -2.20 2.17 -24.53
CA LEU A 218 -3.59 2.11 -24.97
C LEU A 218 -3.89 2.94 -26.24
N ARG A 219 -2.90 3.62 -26.83
CA ARG A 219 -3.11 4.42 -28.04
C ARG A 219 -3.60 3.54 -29.21
N PRO A 220 -4.59 3.99 -30.01
CA PRO A 220 -5.12 3.26 -31.17
C PRO A 220 -4.07 2.80 -32.18
#